data_AF-A0A971YLL1-F1
#
_entry.id   AF-A0A971YLL1-F1
#
_cell.length_a   1.000
_cell.length_b   1.000
_cell.length_c   1.000
_cell.angle_alpha   90.00
_cell.angle_beta   90.00
_cell.angle_gamma   90.00
#
_symmetry.space_group_name_H-M   'P 1'
#
loop_
_entity.id
_entity.type
_entity.pdbx_description
1 polymer ?
#
loop_
_entity_poly.entity_id
_entity_poly.type
_entity_poly.pdbx_seq_one_letter_code
_entity_poly.pdbx_strand_id
1 'polypeptide(L)'
;ELEGTHALKYIEWGEQAEIEIKQGKDRGKRIIGYHNISSVKARGIWWDLGDRNPPQGIIPCSYRKVFLIYLNNSMVYTDKRLYEFYGNDDNVILQLNSTLFALLLEIQTRSYGGGGGPIDATVEEIQDILIMKNLEFPKSIVDVFMQRQTEDIFTECGIDPRSQVPIAEQEPKPLPDRKALDDIVFDALGLIEEERKEVYRAVCQLVWERISKAESVRRNG
;
A
#
# COMPACT_ATOMS: atom_id res chain seq x y z
N GLU A 1 -20.65 34.44 7.77
CA GLU A 1 -20.25 33.14 8.37
C GLU A 1 -18.74 32.90 8.37
N LEU A 2 -17.99 33.20 7.29
CA LEU A 2 -16.53 32.98 7.24
C LEU A 2 -15.67 34.18 7.67
N GLU A 3 -16.29 35.28 8.09
CA GLU A 3 -15.60 36.52 8.47
C GLU A 3 -14.63 36.28 9.65
N GLY A 4 -13.39 36.77 9.51
CA GLY A 4 -12.33 36.58 10.52
C GLY A 4 -11.65 35.20 10.51
N THR A 5 -12.07 34.26 9.65
CA THR A 5 -11.45 32.93 9.57
C THR A 5 -10.24 32.88 8.63
N HIS A 6 -9.36 31.90 8.83
CA HIS A 6 -8.29 31.60 7.86
C HIS A 6 -8.83 31.02 6.54
N ALA A 7 -10.01 30.40 6.57
CA ALA A 7 -10.66 29.90 5.37
C ALA A 7 -10.99 31.03 4.39
N LEU A 8 -11.54 32.15 4.87
CA LEU A 8 -11.81 33.31 4.02
C LEU A 8 -10.54 33.84 3.34
N LYS A 9 -9.44 33.95 4.10
CA LYS A 9 -8.14 34.37 3.55
C LYS A 9 -7.63 33.43 2.46
N TYR A 10 -7.81 32.12 2.63
CA TYR A 10 -7.45 31.12 1.63
C TYR A 10 -8.30 31.24 0.36
N ILE A 11 -9.61 31.49 0.52
CA ILE A 11 -10.54 31.66 -0.60
C ILE A 11 -10.17 32.92 -1.39
N GLU A 12 -10.04 34.07 -0.72
CA GLU A 12 -9.69 35.34 -1.35
C GLU A 12 -8.35 35.27 -2.09
N TRP A 13 -7.33 34.68 -1.45
CA TRP A 13 -6.04 34.42 -2.10
C TRP A 13 -6.20 33.49 -3.31
N GLY A 14 -6.93 32.39 -3.13
CA GLY A 14 -7.11 31.36 -4.14
C GLY A 14 -7.90 31.84 -5.35
N GLU A 15 -8.78 32.82 -5.19
CA GLU A 15 -9.53 33.46 -6.29
C GLU A 15 -8.66 34.44 -7.10
N GLN A 16 -7.56 34.92 -6.55
CA GLN A 16 -6.60 35.82 -7.21
C GLN A 16 -5.30 35.13 -7.65
N ALA A 17 -5.08 33.87 -7.27
CA ALA A 17 -3.86 33.14 -7.59
C ALA A 17 -3.67 32.98 -9.11
N GLU A 18 -2.48 33.31 -9.62
CA GLU A 18 -2.09 33.07 -11.02
C GLU A 18 -1.52 31.66 -11.17
N ILE A 19 -2.20 30.80 -11.93
CA ILE A 19 -1.83 29.39 -12.13
C ILE A 19 -1.44 29.16 -13.60
N GLU A 20 -0.25 28.61 -13.82
CA GLU A 20 0.16 28.10 -15.13
C GLU A 20 -0.25 26.62 -15.29
N ILE A 21 -0.95 26.31 -16.38
CA ILE A 21 -1.32 24.93 -16.70
C ILE A 21 -0.07 24.17 -17.17
N LYS A 22 0.31 23.13 -16.44
CA LYS A 22 1.53 22.34 -16.72
C LYS A 22 1.33 21.20 -17.72
N GLN A 23 0.10 20.74 -17.93
CA GLN A 23 -0.21 19.54 -18.71
C GLN A 23 -1.53 19.67 -19.48
N GLY A 24 -1.71 18.85 -20.52
CA GLY A 24 -2.92 18.82 -21.34
C GLY A 24 -2.94 19.85 -22.47
N LYS A 25 -4.11 19.99 -23.13
CA LYS A 25 -4.32 20.84 -24.31
C LYS A 25 -4.03 22.32 -24.06
N ASP A 26 -4.20 22.77 -22.83
CA ASP A 26 -4.04 24.17 -22.41
C ASP A 26 -2.69 24.46 -21.74
N ARG A 27 -1.71 23.56 -21.91
CA ARG A 27 -0.36 23.73 -21.35
C ARG A 27 0.25 25.09 -21.71
N GLY A 28 0.81 25.78 -20.72
CA GLY A 28 1.42 27.10 -20.83
C GLY A 28 0.42 28.26 -20.76
N LYS A 29 -0.90 28.00 -20.75
CA LYS A 29 -1.89 29.04 -20.46
C LYS A 29 -1.88 29.40 -18.99
N ARG A 30 -2.14 30.67 -18.71
CA ARG A 30 -2.30 31.20 -17.37
C ARG A 30 -3.76 31.45 -17.06
N ILE A 31 -4.19 31.04 -15.87
CA ILE A 31 -5.55 31.23 -15.35
C ILE A 31 -5.43 31.96 -14.02
N ILE A 32 -6.30 32.93 -13.80
CA ILE A 32 -6.44 33.59 -12.50
C ILE A 32 -7.58 32.91 -11.74
N GLY A 33 -7.30 32.50 -10.51
CA GLY A 33 -8.25 31.88 -9.60
C GLY A 33 -8.35 30.37 -9.75
N TYR A 34 -8.21 29.63 -8.64
CA TYR A 34 -8.37 28.16 -8.64
C TYR A 34 -9.76 27.75 -9.12
N HIS A 35 -10.81 28.50 -8.76
CA HIS A 35 -12.20 28.27 -9.18
C HIS A 35 -12.41 28.26 -10.71
N ASN A 36 -11.47 28.81 -11.49
CA ASN A 36 -11.52 28.82 -12.95
C ASN A 36 -10.80 27.64 -13.60
N ILE A 37 -10.06 26.82 -12.84
CA ILE A 37 -9.38 25.63 -13.35
C ILE A 37 -10.42 24.55 -13.70
N SER A 38 -10.28 23.94 -14.88
CA SER A 38 -11.24 22.94 -15.40
C SER A 38 -11.55 21.78 -14.45
N SER A 39 -10.59 21.33 -13.63
CA SER A 39 -10.77 20.21 -12.68
C SER A 39 -11.62 20.57 -11.45
N VAL A 40 -11.81 21.85 -11.15
CA VAL A 40 -12.59 22.32 -9.98
C VAL A 40 -13.72 23.26 -10.35
N LYS A 41 -13.73 23.85 -11.55
CA LYS A 41 -14.75 24.78 -12.02
C LYS A 41 -16.19 24.22 -11.99
N ALA A 42 -16.32 22.91 -12.10
CA ALA A 42 -17.62 22.23 -12.02
C ALA A 42 -18.14 22.06 -10.58
N ARG A 43 -17.32 22.30 -9.56
CA ARG A 43 -17.72 22.19 -8.15
C ARG A 43 -18.55 23.41 -7.76
N GLY A 44 -19.64 23.20 -7.00
CA GLY A 44 -20.45 24.30 -6.48
C GLY A 44 -19.66 25.22 -5.55
N ILE A 45 -18.86 24.63 -4.66
CA ILE A 45 -17.91 25.33 -3.79
C ILE A 45 -16.52 24.75 -4.07
N TRP A 46 -15.66 25.50 -4.75
CA TRP A 46 -14.41 24.98 -5.31
C TRP A 46 -13.38 24.56 -4.25
N TRP A 47 -13.40 25.21 -3.09
CA TRP A 47 -12.49 25.00 -1.96
C TRP A 47 -13.02 23.96 -0.96
N ASP A 48 -14.28 23.54 -1.10
CA ASP A 48 -14.90 22.60 -0.19
C ASP A 48 -14.47 21.16 -0.51
N LEU A 49 -14.09 20.44 0.54
CA LEU A 49 -13.73 19.03 0.48
C LEU A 49 -14.88 18.11 0.96
N GLY A 50 -15.97 18.71 1.45
CA GLY A 50 -17.07 18.04 2.12
C GLY A 50 -16.69 17.51 3.49
N ASP A 51 -17.66 16.89 4.16
CA ASP A 51 -17.42 16.15 5.38
C ASP A 51 -16.65 14.87 5.05
N ARG A 52 -15.44 14.76 5.61
CA ARG A 52 -14.61 13.56 5.50
C ARG A 52 -14.36 13.01 6.88
N ASN A 53 -14.42 11.69 7.00
CA ASN A 53 -13.88 10.99 8.15
C ASN A 53 -12.54 10.36 7.75
N PRO A 54 -11.52 10.40 8.63
CA PRO A 54 -10.30 9.64 8.42
C PRO A 54 -10.61 8.14 8.34
N PRO A 55 -9.92 7.38 7.47
CA PRO A 55 -10.15 5.95 7.32
C PRO A 55 -9.67 5.17 8.55
N GLN A 56 -10.16 3.96 8.77
CA GLN A 56 -9.67 3.07 9.83
C GLN A 56 -8.38 2.34 9.43
N GLY A 57 -8.18 2.10 8.14
CA GLY A 57 -6.96 1.50 7.61
C GLY A 57 -6.37 2.31 6.46
N ILE A 58 -5.04 2.25 6.31
CA ILE A 58 -4.31 2.92 5.25
C ILE A 58 -3.49 1.90 4.48
N ILE A 59 -3.75 1.79 3.18
CA ILE A 59 -3.12 0.83 2.28
C ILE A 59 -2.23 1.60 1.29
N PRO A 60 -0.90 1.46 1.33
CA PRO A 60 -0.05 2.02 0.29
C PRO A 60 -0.44 1.52 -1.10
N CYS A 61 -0.35 2.37 -2.11
CA CYS A 61 -0.49 1.91 -3.50
C CYS A 61 0.80 1.29 -4.06
N SER A 62 1.96 1.52 -3.40
CA SER A 62 3.26 1.09 -3.91
C SER A 62 4.06 0.19 -3.00
N TYR A 63 4.52 -0.95 -3.54
CA TYR A 63 5.26 -1.98 -2.80
C TYR A 63 6.53 -2.39 -3.53
N ARG A 64 7.66 -2.39 -2.83
CA ARG A 64 8.95 -2.85 -3.41
C ARG A 64 9.43 -4.11 -2.74
N LYS A 65 9.88 -4.01 -1.49
CA LYS A 65 10.34 -5.15 -0.69
C LYS A 65 9.73 -5.19 0.71
N VAL A 66 9.09 -4.10 1.12
CA VAL A 66 8.37 -4.00 2.40
C VAL A 66 6.89 -4.00 2.06
N PHE A 67 6.15 -4.89 2.69
CA PHE A 67 4.71 -5.05 2.56
C PHE A 67 4.09 -4.74 3.91
N LEU A 68 3.53 -3.53 4.03
CA LEU A 68 3.01 -3.00 5.27
C LEU A 68 1.72 -2.24 4.98
N ILE A 69 0.70 -2.55 5.77
CA ILE A 69 -0.58 -1.86 5.77
C ILE A 69 -0.84 -1.36 7.19
N TYR A 70 -1.33 -0.13 7.30
CA TYR A 70 -1.41 0.56 8.57
C TYR A 70 -2.83 0.50 9.14
N LEU A 71 -2.92 0.23 10.44
CA LEU A 71 -4.07 0.63 11.26
C LEU A 71 -3.97 2.12 11.57
N ASN A 72 -5.02 2.89 11.31
CA ASN A 72 -5.03 4.34 11.45
C ASN A 72 -5.57 4.79 12.80
N ASN A 73 -4.96 4.34 13.91
CA ASN A 73 -5.42 4.66 15.25
C ASN A 73 -5.33 6.16 15.60
N SER A 74 -4.45 6.89 14.91
CA SER A 74 -4.32 8.33 15.05
C SER A 74 -5.36 9.12 14.25
N MET A 75 -6.22 8.43 13.48
CA MET A 75 -7.30 9.02 12.68
C MET A 75 -6.79 10.15 11.76
N VAL A 76 -5.70 9.89 11.03
CA VAL A 76 -5.10 10.86 10.10
C VAL A 76 -5.70 10.75 8.71
N TYR A 77 -5.74 11.86 7.97
CA TYR A 77 -6.12 11.88 6.56
C TYR A 77 -4.97 11.42 5.67
N THR A 78 -5.32 10.85 4.51
CA THR A 78 -4.34 10.29 3.57
C THR A 78 -4.20 11.15 2.31
N ASP A 79 -3.07 10.99 1.62
CA ASP A 79 -2.88 11.51 0.27
C ASP A 79 -3.26 10.45 -0.78
N LYS A 80 -3.22 10.82 -2.07
CA LYS A 80 -3.58 9.93 -3.19
C LYS A 80 -2.77 8.63 -3.28
N ARG A 81 -1.59 8.55 -2.64
CA ARG A 81 -0.72 7.36 -2.65
C ARG A 81 -1.07 6.36 -1.55
N LEU A 82 -2.05 6.69 -0.72
CA LEU A 82 -2.46 5.96 0.46
C LEU A 82 -3.98 5.74 0.37
N TYR A 83 -4.38 4.54 -0.02
CA TYR A 83 -5.78 4.18 -0.16
C TYR A 83 -6.45 4.04 1.20
N GLU A 84 -7.71 4.45 1.22
CA GLU A 84 -8.54 4.58 2.40
C GLU A 84 -9.37 3.30 2.59
N PHE A 85 -9.15 2.59 3.69
CA PHE A 85 -10.01 1.48 4.10
C PHE A 85 -11.01 1.97 5.15
N TYR A 86 -12.29 1.90 4.81
CA TYR A 86 -13.40 2.21 5.70
C TYR A 86 -14.05 0.93 6.19
N GLY A 87 -13.81 0.57 7.44
CA GLY A 87 -14.33 -0.65 8.06
C GLY A 87 -14.06 -0.67 9.56
N ASN A 88 -14.87 -1.42 10.30
CA ASN A 88 -14.77 -1.51 11.76
C ASN A 88 -14.00 -2.78 12.22
N ASP A 89 -13.24 -3.40 11.32
CA ASP A 89 -12.62 -4.70 11.57
C ASP A 89 -11.12 -4.66 11.31
N ASP A 90 -10.35 -4.51 12.40
CA ASP A 90 -8.88 -4.52 12.39
C ASP A 90 -8.33 -5.84 11.84
N ASN A 91 -9.11 -6.93 11.90
CA ASN A 91 -8.69 -8.23 11.38
C ASN A 91 -8.48 -8.20 9.86
N VAL A 92 -9.21 -7.35 9.13
CA VAL A 92 -8.97 -7.18 7.69
C VAL A 92 -7.59 -6.61 7.45
N ILE A 93 -7.20 -5.58 8.20
CA ILE A 93 -5.88 -4.96 8.07
C ILE A 93 -4.76 -5.91 8.48
N LEU A 94 -4.98 -6.74 9.50
CA LEU A 94 -4.02 -7.77 9.92
C LEU A 94 -3.86 -8.86 8.85
N GLN A 95 -4.96 -9.31 8.22
CA GLN A 95 -4.88 -10.23 7.08
C GLN A 95 -4.05 -9.66 5.94
N LEU A 96 -4.25 -8.39 5.62
CA LEU A 96 -3.50 -7.72 4.57
C LEU A 96 -2.03 -7.47 4.97
N ASN A 97 -1.65 -7.66 6.24
CA ASN A 97 -0.24 -7.69 6.64
C ASN A 97 0.38 -9.08 6.53
N SER A 98 -0.35 -10.14 6.21
CA SER A 98 0.19 -11.51 6.09
C SER A 98 1.05 -11.73 4.86
N THR A 99 1.87 -12.78 4.87
CA THR A 99 2.64 -13.20 3.70
C THR A 99 1.74 -13.59 2.52
N LEU A 100 0.53 -14.10 2.81
CA LEU A 100 -0.45 -14.40 1.77
C LEU A 100 -0.88 -13.15 1.00
N PHE A 101 -1.03 -12.00 1.68
CA PHE A 101 -1.31 -10.74 0.99
C PHE A 101 -0.21 -10.38 -0.01
N ALA A 102 1.06 -10.46 0.41
CA ALA A 102 2.18 -10.19 -0.47
C ALA A 102 2.19 -11.14 -1.68
N LEU A 103 1.85 -12.42 -1.47
CA LEU A 103 1.69 -13.40 -2.55
C LEU A 103 0.60 -13.00 -3.55
N LEU A 104 -0.61 -12.71 -3.06
CA LEU A 104 -1.73 -12.32 -3.90
C LEU A 104 -1.42 -11.03 -4.67
N LEU A 105 -0.78 -10.06 -4.01
CA LEU A 105 -0.41 -8.81 -4.63
C LEU A 105 0.60 -9.02 -5.77
N GLU A 106 1.65 -9.82 -5.57
CA GLU A 106 2.63 -10.12 -6.63
C GLU A 106 2.03 -10.87 -7.82
N ILE A 107 1.01 -11.71 -7.60
CA ILE A 107 0.38 -12.52 -8.66
C ILE A 107 -0.71 -11.74 -9.41
N GLN A 108 -1.51 -10.93 -8.70
CA GLN A 108 -2.72 -10.31 -9.24
C GLN A 108 -2.46 -8.90 -9.81
N THR A 109 -1.49 -8.17 -9.26
CA THR A 109 -1.21 -6.81 -9.74
C THR A 109 -0.46 -6.81 -11.05
N ARG A 110 -0.78 -5.86 -11.92
CA ARG A 110 -0.07 -5.73 -13.18
C ARG A 110 1.40 -5.39 -12.94
N SER A 111 2.27 -6.07 -13.69
CA SER A 111 3.65 -5.62 -13.86
C SER A 111 3.68 -4.54 -14.94
N TYR A 112 4.20 -3.34 -14.63
CA TYR A 112 4.31 -2.25 -15.61
C TYR A 112 5.28 -2.53 -16.78
N GLY A 113 5.90 -3.71 -16.83
CA GLY A 113 6.94 -4.02 -17.81
C GLY A 113 8.22 -3.20 -17.56
N GLY A 114 9.35 -3.64 -18.13
CA GLY A 114 10.64 -2.96 -17.99
C GLY A 114 11.54 -3.47 -16.85
N GLY A 115 11.02 -4.32 -15.96
CA GLY A 115 11.79 -4.97 -14.89
C GLY A 115 12.21 -4.02 -13.77
N GLY A 116 11.96 -4.38 -12.51
CA GLY A 116 12.61 -3.72 -11.38
C GLY A 116 11.86 -2.64 -10.60
N GLY A 117 10.67 -2.26 -11.05
CA GLY A 117 9.86 -1.23 -10.39
C GLY A 117 9.13 -1.74 -9.14
N PRO A 118 8.75 -0.83 -8.23
CA PRO A 118 7.70 -1.14 -7.25
C PRO A 118 6.44 -1.60 -7.98
N ILE A 119 5.66 -2.47 -7.35
CA ILE A 119 4.24 -2.62 -7.67
C ILE A 119 3.61 -1.25 -7.42
N ASP A 120 2.79 -0.77 -8.35
CA ASP A 120 1.97 0.43 -8.16
C ASP A 120 0.52 0.04 -8.45
N ALA A 121 -0.10 -0.60 -7.45
CA ALA A 121 -1.41 -1.21 -7.51
C ALA A 121 -2.49 -0.13 -7.56
N THR A 122 -3.54 -0.35 -8.34
CA THR A 122 -4.72 0.54 -8.34
C THR A 122 -5.68 0.17 -7.22
N VAL A 123 -6.64 1.07 -6.97
CA VAL A 123 -7.71 0.82 -5.99
C VAL A 123 -8.48 -0.43 -6.37
N GLU A 124 -8.77 -0.63 -7.66
CA GLU A 124 -9.51 -1.80 -8.16
C GLU A 124 -8.72 -3.09 -7.92
N GLU A 125 -7.42 -3.11 -8.20
CA GLU A 125 -6.58 -4.28 -7.94
C GLU A 125 -6.49 -4.63 -6.45
N ILE A 126 -6.43 -3.62 -5.57
CA ILE A 126 -6.48 -3.82 -4.12
C ILE A 126 -7.85 -4.35 -3.67
N GLN A 127 -8.94 -3.91 -4.29
CA GLN A 127 -10.30 -4.39 -3.98
C GLN A 127 -10.52 -5.86 -4.37
N ASP A 128 -9.82 -6.34 -5.39
CA ASP A 128 -9.90 -7.73 -5.86
C ASP A 128 -9.07 -8.71 -5.00
N ILE A 129 -8.24 -8.20 -4.08
CA ILE A 129 -7.48 -9.03 -3.15
C ILE A 129 -8.43 -9.78 -2.22
N LEU A 130 -8.31 -11.11 -2.23
CA LEU A 130 -9.15 -11.98 -1.42
C LEU A 130 -8.71 -11.96 0.05
N ILE A 131 -9.70 -11.90 0.93
CA ILE A 131 -9.54 -12.04 2.39
C ILE A 131 -10.43 -13.17 2.89
N MET A 132 -10.05 -13.75 4.03
CA MET A 132 -10.88 -14.71 4.74
C MET A 132 -11.93 -14.00 5.58
N LYS A 133 -13.16 -14.46 5.45
CA LYS A 133 -14.28 -13.97 6.22
C LYS A 133 -14.20 -14.49 7.66
N ASN A 134 -14.46 -13.63 8.64
CA ASN A 134 -14.50 -13.96 10.07
C ASN A 134 -13.19 -14.55 10.61
N LEU A 135 -12.04 -14.15 10.05
CA LEU A 135 -10.75 -14.49 10.65
C LEU A 135 -10.47 -13.53 11.80
N GLU A 136 -10.19 -14.07 12.99
CA GLU A 136 -9.90 -13.27 14.18
C GLU A 136 -8.44 -13.41 14.59
N PHE A 137 -7.83 -12.30 15.00
CA PHE A 137 -6.47 -12.29 15.53
C PHE A 137 -6.49 -12.06 17.03
N PRO A 138 -5.70 -12.84 17.81
CA PRO A 138 -5.49 -12.56 19.22
C PRO A 138 -4.94 -11.15 19.41
N LYS A 139 -5.43 -10.45 20.44
CA LYS A 139 -4.97 -9.10 20.80
C LYS A 139 -3.44 -9.00 20.91
N SER A 140 -2.78 -10.05 21.40
CA SER A 140 -1.31 -10.11 21.49
C SER A 140 -0.60 -9.94 20.15
N ILE A 141 -1.17 -10.42 19.04
CA ILE A 141 -0.60 -10.22 17.70
C ILE A 141 -0.86 -8.80 17.23
N VAL A 142 -2.08 -8.29 17.47
CA VAL A 142 -2.45 -6.91 17.13
C VAL A 142 -1.49 -5.93 17.78
N ASP A 143 -1.27 -6.07 19.09
CA ASP A 143 -0.40 -5.18 19.88
C ASP A 143 1.05 -5.19 19.37
N VAL A 144 1.57 -6.35 18.95
CA VAL A 144 2.92 -6.46 18.36
C VAL A 144 2.98 -5.78 17.00
N PHE A 145 2.04 -6.09 16.09
CA PHE A 145 2.03 -5.52 14.74
C PHE A 145 1.81 -4.01 14.71
N MET A 146 1.18 -3.46 15.75
CA MET A 146 1.04 -2.01 15.92
C MET A 146 2.34 -1.27 16.29
N GLN A 147 3.31 -1.96 16.90
CA GLN A 147 4.50 -1.32 17.49
C GLN A 147 5.79 -1.68 16.77
N ARG A 148 5.81 -2.82 16.08
CA ARG A 148 7.02 -3.31 15.44
C ARG A 148 7.37 -2.50 14.19
N GLN A 149 8.66 -2.50 13.85
CA GLN A 149 9.10 -2.13 12.52
C GLN A 149 8.94 -3.33 11.59
N THR A 150 8.33 -3.12 10.42
CA THR A 150 8.26 -4.14 9.37
C THR A 150 9.55 -4.12 8.56
N GLU A 151 10.20 -5.27 8.43
CA GLU A 151 11.41 -5.41 7.65
C GLU A 151 11.08 -5.72 6.18
N ASP A 152 12.11 -5.87 5.36
CA ASP A 152 11.86 -6.41 4.03
C ASP A 152 11.44 -7.88 4.07
N ILE A 153 10.69 -8.29 3.05
CA ILE A 153 10.05 -9.60 2.96
C ILE A 153 11.05 -10.76 3.06
N PHE A 154 12.30 -10.56 2.63
CA PHE A 154 13.36 -11.55 2.75
C PHE A 154 13.73 -11.79 4.22
N THR A 155 13.90 -10.69 4.96
CA THR A 155 14.15 -10.73 6.41
C THR A 155 12.94 -11.27 7.16
N GLU A 156 11.73 -10.83 6.82
CA GLU A 156 10.47 -11.30 7.41
C GLU A 156 10.31 -12.82 7.26
N CYS A 157 10.63 -13.39 6.09
CA CYS A 157 10.54 -14.82 5.79
C CYS A 157 11.79 -15.62 6.20
N GLY A 158 12.89 -14.95 6.58
CA GLY A 158 14.18 -15.58 6.85
C GLY A 158 14.81 -16.28 5.64
N ILE A 159 14.68 -15.67 4.46
CA ILE A 159 15.22 -16.18 3.18
C ILE A 159 16.25 -15.18 2.66
N ASP A 160 17.43 -15.64 2.24
CA ASP A 160 18.45 -14.78 1.63
C ASP A 160 18.50 -14.98 0.10
N PRO A 161 17.96 -14.06 -0.70
CA PRO A 161 17.96 -14.19 -2.16
C PRO A 161 19.36 -14.10 -2.80
N ARG A 162 20.38 -13.67 -2.05
CA ARG A 162 21.78 -13.57 -2.52
C ARG A 162 22.65 -14.74 -2.10
N SER A 163 22.09 -15.69 -1.35
CA SER A 163 22.76 -16.94 -0.99
C SER A 163 23.12 -17.76 -2.23
N GLN A 164 24.11 -18.64 -2.10
CA GLN A 164 24.43 -19.64 -3.14
C GLN A 164 23.35 -20.73 -3.26
N VAL A 165 22.58 -20.95 -2.19
CA VAL A 165 21.45 -21.88 -2.20
C VAL A 165 20.25 -21.19 -2.86
N PRO A 166 19.65 -21.78 -3.92
CA PRO A 166 18.46 -21.23 -4.55
C PRO A 166 17.33 -21.01 -3.54
N ILE A 167 16.53 -19.94 -3.70
CA ILE A 167 15.40 -19.63 -2.78
C ILE A 167 14.47 -20.83 -2.61
N ALA A 168 14.18 -21.56 -3.69
CA ALA A 168 13.35 -22.76 -3.69
C ALA A 168 13.88 -23.90 -2.78
N GLU A 169 15.18 -23.93 -2.51
CA GLU A 169 15.83 -24.94 -1.68
C GLU A 169 16.16 -24.45 -0.26
N GLN A 170 16.00 -23.15 0.01
CA GLN A 170 16.26 -22.60 1.34
C GLN A 170 15.18 -23.01 2.33
N GLU A 171 15.57 -23.23 3.59
CA GLU A 171 14.62 -23.46 4.66
C GLU A 171 14.16 -22.11 5.24
N PRO A 172 12.87 -21.73 5.11
CA PRO A 172 12.37 -20.46 5.62
C PRO A 172 12.49 -20.40 7.14
N LYS A 173 12.86 -19.23 7.67
CA LYS A 173 12.96 -18.95 9.10
C LYS A 173 12.27 -17.63 9.41
N PRO A 174 10.94 -17.56 9.25
CA PRO A 174 10.23 -16.31 9.44
C PRO A 174 10.44 -15.74 10.84
N LEU A 175 10.39 -14.42 10.96
CA LEU A 175 10.43 -13.77 12.28
C LEU A 175 9.31 -14.32 13.18
N PRO A 176 9.51 -14.44 14.51
CA PRO A 176 8.56 -15.14 15.37
C PRO A 176 7.13 -14.58 15.33
N ASP A 177 7.00 -13.27 15.28
CA ASP A 177 5.74 -12.55 15.18
C ASP A 177 5.13 -12.60 13.77
N ARG A 178 5.97 -12.53 12.73
CA ARG A 178 5.57 -12.83 11.34
C ARG A 178 4.93 -14.21 11.24
N LYS A 179 5.62 -15.23 11.77
CA LYS A 179 5.12 -16.60 11.80
C LYS A 179 3.81 -16.70 12.57
N ALA A 180 3.70 -16.04 13.72
CA ALA A 180 2.48 -16.07 14.52
C ALA A 180 1.25 -15.51 13.79
N LEU A 181 1.43 -14.42 13.02
CA LEU A 181 0.35 -13.85 12.21
C LEU A 181 0.02 -14.76 11.02
N ASP A 182 1.03 -15.23 10.31
CA ASP A 182 0.84 -16.07 9.13
C ASP A 182 0.27 -17.44 9.46
N ASP A 183 0.63 -18.03 10.61
CA ASP A 183 0.08 -19.31 11.06
C ASP A 183 -1.45 -19.26 11.17
N ILE A 184 -2.03 -18.17 11.67
CA ILE A 184 -3.50 -18.00 11.75
C ILE A 184 -4.11 -18.02 10.36
N VAL A 185 -3.47 -17.33 9.41
CA VAL A 185 -3.93 -17.26 8.02
C VAL A 185 -3.81 -18.63 7.34
N PHE A 186 -2.69 -19.31 7.54
CA PHE A 186 -2.39 -20.62 6.97
C PHE A 186 -3.24 -21.73 7.59
N ASP A 187 -3.53 -21.67 8.89
CA ASP A 187 -4.44 -22.57 9.58
C ASP A 187 -5.85 -22.46 8.99
N ALA A 188 -6.32 -21.24 8.75
CA ALA A 188 -7.63 -21.00 8.14
C ALA A 188 -7.74 -21.49 6.68
N LEU A 189 -6.61 -21.55 5.96
CA LEU A 189 -6.51 -22.18 4.64
C LEU A 189 -6.29 -23.70 4.70
N GLY A 190 -5.99 -24.26 5.87
CA GLY A 190 -5.69 -25.69 6.05
C GLY A 190 -4.33 -26.11 5.49
N LEU A 191 -3.38 -25.18 5.38
CA LEU A 191 -2.06 -25.47 4.81
C LEU A 191 -1.21 -26.33 5.75
N ILE A 192 -0.62 -27.38 5.20
CA ILE A 192 0.38 -28.19 5.91
C ILE A 192 1.73 -27.47 5.97
N GLU A 193 2.62 -27.93 6.85
CA GLU A 193 3.91 -27.28 7.11
C GLU A 193 4.74 -27.02 5.84
N GLU A 194 4.80 -27.99 4.91
CA GLU A 194 5.54 -27.81 3.66
C GLU A 194 4.88 -26.78 2.73
N GLU A 195 3.55 -26.71 2.67
CA GLU A 195 2.85 -25.70 1.87
C GLU A 195 3.09 -24.28 2.42
N ARG A 196 3.19 -24.12 3.75
CA ARG A 196 3.54 -22.84 4.38
C ARG A 196 4.94 -22.39 3.96
N LYS A 197 5.91 -23.31 3.95
CA LYS A 197 7.26 -23.03 3.48
C LYS A 197 7.28 -22.63 2.01
N GLU A 198 6.48 -23.29 1.18
CA GLU A 198 6.33 -22.93 -0.22
C GLU A 198 5.74 -21.53 -0.40
N VAL A 199 4.79 -21.10 0.43
CA VAL A 199 4.30 -19.71 0.40
C VAL A 199 5.44 -18.72 0.65
N TYR A 200 6.25 -18.94 1.68
CA TYR A 200 7.41 -18.08 1.97
C TYR A 200 8.41 -18.03 0.82
N ARG A 201 8.78 -19.20 0.27
CA ARG A 201 9.69 -19.32 -0.88
C ARG A 201 9.13 -18.62 -2.11
N ALA A 202 7.85 -18.84 -2.41
CA ALA A 202 7.18 -18.27 -3.58
C ALA A 202 7.14 -16.74 -3.53
N VAL A 203 6.76 -16.16 -2.38
CA VAL A 203 6.75 -14.70 -2.23
C VAL A 203 8.15 -14.12 -2.39
N CYS A 204 9.15 -14.69 -1.71
CA CYS A 204 10.52 -14.22 -1.84
C CYS A 204 11.05 -14.38 -3.26
N GLN A 205 10.74 -15.48 -3.95
CA GLN A 205 11.12 -15.71 -5.33
C GLN A 205 10.51 -14.66 -6.26
N LEU A 206 9.19 -14.42 -6.18
CA LEU A 206 8.49 -13.42 -7.00
C LEU A 206 9.05 -12.01 -6.79
N VAL A 207 9.23 -11.62 -5.52
CA VAL A 207 9.81 -10.31 -5.17
C VAL A 207 11.23 -10.20 -5.70
N TRP A 208 12.05 -11.24 -5.54
CA TRP A 208 13.43 -11.25 -6.03
C TRP A 208 13.50 -11.14 -7.55
N GLU A 209 12.71 -11.91 -8.27
CA GLU A 209 12.63 -11.82 -9.73
C GLU A 209 12.17 -10.44 -10.20
N ARG A 210 11.23 -9.82 -9.50
CA ARG A 210 10.75 -8.47 -9.81
C ARG A 210 11.86 -7.45 -9.63
N ILE A 211 12.58 -7.46 -8.51
CA ILE A 211 13.57 -6.41 -8.18
C ILE A 211 14.96 -6.65 -8.78
N SER A 212 15.37 -7.91 -9.00
CA SER A 212 16.69 -8.24 -9.57
C SER A 212 16.76 -7.94 -11.08
N LYS A 213 15.63 -8.04 -11.79
CA LYS A 213 15.51 -7.56 -13.18
C LYS A 213 15.85 -6.07 -13.32
N ALA A 214 15.62 -5.24 -12.29
CA ALA A 214 16.08 -3.84 -12.26
C ALA A 214 17.60 -3.73 -12.31
N GLU A 215 18.25 -4.60 -11.55
CA GLU A 215 19.69 -4.55 -11.30
C GLU A 215 20.48 -5.09 -12.50
N SER A 216 19.93 -6.09 -13.21
CA SER A 216 20.57 -6.65 -14.42
C SER A 216 20.64 -5.65 -15.57
N VAL A 217 19.67 -4.75 -15.72
CA VAL A 217 19.67 -3.73 -16.78
C VAL A 217 20.73 -2.64 -16.51
N ARG A 218 21.01 -2.32 -15.25
CA ARG A 218 22.06 -1.34 -14.88
C ARG A 218 23.50 -1.84 -15.06
N ARG A 219 23.72 -3.16 -15.10
CA ARG A 219 25.06 -3.75 -15.30
C ARG A 219 25.47 -3.83 -16.78
N ASN A 220 24.53 -3.70 -17.71
CA ASN A 220 24.75 -3.90 -19.14
C ASN A 220 24.65 -2.60 -19.97
N GLY A 221 24.58 -1.43 -19.32
CA GLY A 221 24.59 -0.11 -19.97
C GLY A 221 25.71 0.74 -19.41
#